data_AF-A0A146LR44-F1
#
_entry.id   AF-A0A146LR44-F1
#
_cell.length_a   1.000
_cell.length_b   1.000
_cell.length_c   1.000
_cell.angle_alpha   90.00
_cell.angle_beta   90.00
_cell.angle_gamma   90.00
#
_symmetry.space_group_name_H-M   'P 1'
#
loop_
_entity.id
_entity.type
_entity.pdbx_description
1 polymer ?
#
loop_
_entity_poly.entity_id
_entity_poly.type
_entity_poly.pdbx_seq_one_letter_code
_entity_poly.pdbx_strand_id
1 'polypeptide(L)'
;IPFSIVCAIVPFIPSIAMFFMPESPTYYLKKGNTNAAKNSLQTLRGSHYNVDDEIATTQNILDEAEAQKLSFAQAFSTTAAKKGLTIGLAVMFFSQFSGINGVIFHASAIFRDAGSSIDANTAAIITGIFSVIGTVISTQIIDR
;
A
#
# COMPACT_ATOMS: atom_id res chain seq x y z
N ILE A 1 11.81 21.85 18.29
CA ILE A 1 10.73 22.78 17.83
C ILE A 1 10.65 22.84 16.30
N PRO A 2 11.71 23.18 15.52
CA PRO A 2 11.58 23.23 14.06
C PRO A 2 11.32 21.86 13.40
N PHE A 3 11.99 20.80 13.88
CA PHE A 3 11.82 19.44 13.34
C PHE A 3 10.40 18.88 13.56
N SER A 4 9.79 19.18 14.70
CA SER A 4 8.42 18.75 15.04
C SER A 4 7.36 19.41 14.15
N ILE A 5 7.57 20.68 13.77
CA ILE A 5 6.68 21.41 12.85
C ILE A 5 6.76 20.81 11.44
N VAL A 6 7.97 20.47 10.98
CA VAL A 6 8.16 19.79 9.69
C VAL A 6 7.45 18.43 9.67
N CYS A 7 7.61 17.61 10.72
CA CYS A 7 6.90 16.32 10.83
C CYS A 7 5.38 16.46 10.88
N ALA A 8 4.84 17.58 11.40
CA ALA A 8 3.41 17.82 11.42
C ALA A 8 2.84 18.27 10.06
N ILE A 9 3.66 18.88 9.19
CA ILE A 9 3.24 19.31 7.84
C ILE A 9 3.24 18.15 6.84
N VAL A 10 4.15 17.17 7.02
CA VAL A 10 4.25 15.98 6.16
C VAL A 10 2.90 15.25 5.94
N PRO A 11 2.05 14.99 6.97
CA PRO A 11 0.75 14.36 6.77
C PRO A 11 -0.32 15.30 6.18
N PHE A 12 -0.16 16.63 6.29
CA PHE A 12 -1.14 17.58 5.74
C PHE A 12 -1.15 17.59 4.21
N ILE A 13 0.00 17.40 3.57
CA ILE A 13 0.13 17.35 2.10
C ILE A 13 -0.75 16.25 1.49
N PRO A 14 -0.67 14.96 1.89
CA PRO A 14 -1.55 13.92 1.37
C PRO A 14 -3.00 14.11 1.79
N SER A 15 -3.29 14.69 2.96
CA SER A 15 -4.66 15.00 3.37
C SER A 15 -5.33 16.01 2.44
N ILE A 16 -4.61 17.06 2.04
CA ILE A 16 -5.12 18.03 1.06
C ILE A 16 -5.25 17.35 -0.31
N ALA A 17 -4.28 16.53 -0.72
CA ALA A 17 -4.35 15.79 -1.99
C ALA A 17 -5.54 14.82 -2.05
N MET A 18 -5.88 14.16 -0.94
CA MET A 18 -7.07 13.30 -0.83
C MET A 18 -8.38 14.07 -1.06
N PHE A 19 -8.43 15.36 -0.68
CA PHE A 19 -9.62 16.18 -0.93
C PHE A 19 -9.87 16.42 -2.44
N PHE A 20 -8.81 16.41 -3.25
CA PHE A 20 -8.91 16.53 -4.71
C PHE A 20 -9.05 15.18 -5.42
N MET A 21 -8.79 14.07 -4.73
CA MET A 21 -8.87 12.74 -5.33
C MET A 21 -10.34 12.33 -5.51
N PRO A 22 -10.77 11.94 -6.71
CA PRO A 22 -12.13 11.47 -6.92
C PRO A 22 -12.40 10.21 -6.09
N GLU A 23 -13.60 10.13 -5.54
CA GLU A 23 -14.13 8.95 -4.85
C GLU A 23 -13.97 7.67 -5.71
N SER A 24 -13.70 6.55 -5.05
CA SER A 24 -13.41 5.27 -5.71
C SER A 24 -14.56 4.85 -6.65
N PRO A 25 -14.29 4.43 -7.90
CA PRO A 25 -15.33 3.99 -8.82
C PRO A 25 -16.14 2.80 -8.30
N THR A 26 -15.51 1.93 -7.49
CA THR A 26 -16.18 0.81 -6.82
C THR A 26 -17.22 1.27 -5.80
N TYR A 27 -17.04 2.44 -5.18
CA TYR A 27 -18.01 3.03 -4.26
C TYR A 27 -19.26 3.49 -4.99
N TYR A 28 -19.10 4.16 -6.14
CA TYR A 28 -20.22 4.60 -6.97
C TYR A 28 -21.01 3.42 -7.58
N LEU A 29 -20.32 2.34 -7.99
CA LEU A 29 -20.97 1.11 -8.47
C LEU A 29 -21.78 0.42 -7.38
N LYS A 30 -21.26 0.32 -6.15
CA LYS A 30 -22.02 -0.20 -5.01
C LYS A 30 -23.27 0.62 -4.67
N LYS A 31 -23.28 1.91 -4.99
CA LYS A 31 -24.45 2.80 -4.80
C LYS A 31 -25.44 2.75 -5.99
N GLY A 32 -25.15 1.96 -7.02
CA GLY A 32 -25.96 1.83 -8.23
C GLY A 32 -25.81 3.02 -9.19
N ASN A 33 -24.80 3.88 -9.03
CA ASN A 33 -24.58 5.03 -9.92
C ASN A 33 -23.43 4.78 -10.90
N THR A 34 -23.74 4.04 -11.97
CA THR A 34 -22.80 3.68 -13.03
C THR A 34 -22.24 4.90 -13.77
N ASN A 35 -23.03 5.97 -13.92
CA ASN A 35 -22.60 7.20 -14.60
C ASN A 35 -21.52 7.95 -13.81
N ALA A 36 -21.67 8.05 -12.49
CA ALA A 36 -20.65 8.66 -11.63
C ALA A 36 -19.37 7.80 -11.54
N ALA A 37 -19.51 6.46 -11.54
CA ALA A 37 -18.38 5.55 -11.64
C ALA A 37 -17.58 5.75 -12.93
N LYS A 38 -18.29 5.93 -14.07
CA LYS A 38 -17.70 6.24 -15.37
C LYS A 38 -16.90 7.53 -15.35
N ASN A 39 -17.47 8.60 -14.80
CA ASN A 39 -16.79 9.88 -14.72
C ASN A 39 -15.54 9.82 -13.80
N SER A 40 -15.61 9.10 -12.67
CA SER A 40 -14.45 8.91 -11.77
C SER A 40 -13.32 8.13 -12.46
N LEU A 41 -13.65 7.01 -13.14
CA LEU A 41 -12.67 6.23 -13.91
C LEU A 41 -12.06 7.01 -15.07
N GLN A 42 -12.86 7.81 -15.79
CA GLN A 42 -12.37 8.68 -16.86
C GLN A 42 -11.45 9.79 -16.34
N THR A 43 -11.71 10.32 -15.14
CA THR A 43 -10.83 11.28 -14.47
C THR A 43 -9.48 10.64 -14.10
N LEU A 44 -9.49 9.36 -13.69
CA LEU A 44 -8.30 8.64 -13.24
C LEU A 44 -7.45 8.08 -14.39
N ARG A 45 -8.07 7.51 -15.44
CA ARG A 45 -7.41 6.86 -16.59
C ARG A 45 -7.22 7.79 -17.80
N GLY A 46 -7.94 8.91 -17.83
CA GLY A 46 -7.95 9.85 -18.95
C GLY A 46 -9.19 9.71 -19.85
N SER A 47 -9.59 10.82 -20.47
CA SER A 47 -10.88 10.96 -21.20
C SER A 47 -11.04 10.05 -22.42
N HIS A 48 -9.96 9.46 -22.93
CA HIS A 48 -9.98 8.61 -24.14
C HIS A 48 -9.97 7.10 -23.83
N TYR A 49 -9.91 6.70 -22.56
CA TYR A 49 -9.89 5.29 -22.19
C TYR A 49 -11.31 4.70 -22.22
N ASN A 50 -11.46 3.51 -22.79
CA ASN A 50 -12.73 2.78 -22.75
C ASN A 50 -12.93 2.19 -21.35
N VAL A 51 -13.67 2.92 -20.52
CA VAL A 51 -14.01 2.55 -19.15
C VAL A 51 -15.19 1.58 -19.06
N ASP A 52 -15.91 1.33 -20.16
CA ASP A 52 -17.13 0.52 -20.14
C ASP A 52 -16.82 -0.96 -19.82
N ASP A 53 -15.73 -1.51 -20.37
CA ASP A 53 -15.30 -2.88 -20.08
C ASP A 53 -14.83 -3.06 -18.62
N GLU A 54 -14.11 -2.07 -18.08
CA GLU A 54 -13.61 -2.08 -16.70
C GLU A 54 -14.77 -1.93 -15.70
N ILE A 55 -15.78 -1.12 -16.02
CA ILE A 55 -17.01 -0.99 -15.24
C ILE A 55 -17.80 -2.30 -15.25
N ALA A 56 -18.00 -2.91 -16.41
CA ALA A 56 -18.72 -4.17 -16.52
C ALA A 56 -18.03 -5.28 -15.71
N THR A 57 -16.70 -5.38 -15.81
CA THR A 57 -15.90 -6.32 -15.02
C THR A 57 -16.05 -6.07 -13.52
N THR A 58 -15.94 -4.81 -13.10
CA THR A 58 -16.05 -4.43 -11.69
C THR A 58 -17.46 -4.69 -11.15
N GLN A 59 -18.50 -4.43 -11.94
CA GLN A 59 -19.89 -4.69 -11.57
C GLN A 59 -20.14 -6.18 -11.37
N ASN A 60 -19.66 -7.04 -12.30
CA ASN A 60 -19.78 -8.49 -12.16
C ASN A 60 -19.11 -9.00 -10.87
N ILE A 61 -17.92 -8.49 -10.54
CA ILE A 61 -17.22 -8.85 -9.29
C ILE A 61 -18.04 -8.43 -8.06
N LEU A 62 -18.66 -7.24 -8.11
CA LEU A 62 -19.49 -6.74 -7.01
C LEU A 62 -20.76 -7.57 -6.85
N ASP A 63 -21.41 -7.93 -7.95
CA ASP A 63 -22.64 -8.75 -7.94
C ASP A 63 -22.36 -10.16 -7.44
N GLU A 64 -21.23 -10.77 -7.85
CA GLU A 64 -20.76 -12.04 -7.29
C GLU A 64 -20.48 -11.94 -5.78
N ALA A 65 -19.84 -10.85 -5.35
CA ALA A 65 -19.58 -10.60 -3.93
C ALA A 65 -20.87 -10.36 -3.12
N GLU A 66 -21.90 -9.75 -3.72
CA GLU A 66 -23.21 -9.58 -3.10
C GLU A 66 -23.99 -10.90 -3.00
N ALA A 67 -23.96 -11.71 -4.07
CA ALA A 67 -24.58 -13.03 -4.10
C ALA A 67 -23.93 -13.99 -3.08
N GLN A 68 -22.64 -13.81 -2.82
CA GLN A 68 -21.87 -14.55 -1.82
C GLN A 68 -21.72 -13.78 -0.50
N LYS A 69 -22.69 -12.92 -0.11
CA LYS A 69 -22.67 -12.21 1.18
C LYS A 69 -22.62 -13.19 2.35
N LEU A 70 -21.41 -13.51 2.78
CA LEU A 70 -21.13 -14.28 3.98
C LEU A 70 -21.13 -13.33 5.18
N SER A 71 -21.73 -13.76 6.29
CA SER A 71 -21.54 -13.07 7.57
C SER A 71 -20.06 -12.97 7.91
N PHE A 72 -19.59 -11.89 8.55
CA PHE A 72 -18.16 -11.69 8.88
C PHE A 72 -17.51 -12.93 9.54
N ALA A 73 -18.25 -13.62 10.41
CA ALA A 73 -17.80 -14.86 11.06
C ALA A 73 -17.71 -16.06 10.09
N GLN A 74 -18.59 -16.13 9.09
CA GLN A 74 -18.60 -17.17 8.06
C GLN A 74 -17.52 -16.89 6.98
N ALA A 75 -17.31 -15.62 6.63
CA ALA A 75 -16.24 -15.20 5.74
C ALA A 75 -14.87 -15.62 6.30
N PHE A 76 -14.61 -15.36 7.60
CA PHE A 76 -13.38 -15.80 8.28
C PHE A 76 -13.27 -17.32 8.43
N SER A 77 -14.40 -18.03 8.37
CA SER A 77 -14.45 -19.49 8.46
C SER A 77 -14.17 -20.19 7.13
N THR A 78 -14.20 -19.44 6.01
CA THR A 78 -14.03 -19.99 4.65
C THR A 78 -12.58 -20.42 4.41
N THR A 79 -12.39 -21.54 3.70
CA THR A 79 -11.05 -22.08 3.41
C THR A 79 -10.16 -21.07 2.67
N ALA A 80 -10.72 -20.28 1.75
CA ALA A 80 -10.00 -19.24 1.04
C ALA A 80 -9.52 -18.12 1.98
N ALA A 81 -10.40 -17.61 2.86
CA ALA A 81 -10.05 -16.59 3.83
C ALA A 81 -9.02 -17.09 4.84
N LYS A 82 -9.14 -18.31 5.35
CA LYS A 82 -8.14 -18.93 6.24
C LYS A 82 -6.78 -19.07 5.56
N LYS A 83 -6.74 -19.55 4.31
CA LYS A 83 -5.49 -19.66 3.55
C LYS A 83 -4.86 -18.28 3.31
N GLY A 84 -5.64 -17.31 2.85
CA GLY A 84 -5.18 -15.94 2.63
C GLY A 84 -4.66 -15.29 3.91
N LEU A 85 -5.39 -15.45 5.03
CA LEU A 85 -4.97 -14.96 6.33
C LEU A 85 -3.68 -15.62 6.80
N THR A 86 -3.57 -16.95 6.70
CA THR A 86 -2.34 -17.65 7.11
C THR A 86 -1.14 -17.21 6.27
N ILE A 87 -1.30 -17.04 4.96
CA ILE A 87 -0.23 -16.53 4.09
C ILE A 87 0.13 -15.10 4.47
N GLY A 88 -0.87 -14.22 4.63
CA GLY A 88 -0.63 -12.83 5.04
C GLY A 88 0.06 -12.72 6.39
N LEU A 89 -0.37 -13.50 7.38
CA LEU A 89 0.26 -13.57 8.70
C LEU A 89 1.68 -14.14 8.62
N ALA A 90 1.91 -15.19 7.83
CA ALA A 90 3.23 -15.75 7.62
C ALA A 90 4.17 -14.72 6.97
N VAL A 91 3.71 -14.04 5.93
CA VAL A 91 4.48 -12.96 5.26
C VAL A 91 4.81 -11.86 6.25
N MET A 92 3.83 -11.34 7.00
CA MET A 92 4.07 -10.31 8.02
C MET A 92 5.05 -10.78 9.10
N PHE A 93 4.90 -12.03 9.55
CA PHE A 93 5.80 -12.62 10.54
C PHE A 93 7.22 -12.70 10.00
N PHE A 94 7.44 -13.21 8.79
CA PHE A 94 8.76 -13.27 8.18
C PHE A 94 9.34 -11.89 7.90
N SER A 95 8.52 -10.92 7.47
CA SER A 95 8.94 -9.53 7.26
C SER A 95 9.45 -8.89 8.56
N GLN A 96 8.75 -9.09 9.68
CA GLN A 96 9.18 -8.56 10.97
C GLN A 96 10.36 -9.35 11.56
N PHE A 97 10.36 -10.68 11.40
CA PHE A 97 11.40 -11.57 11.92
C PHE A 97 12.73 -11.41 11.17
N SER A 98 12.71 -10.94 9.92
CA SER A 98 13.91 -10.49 9.21
C SER A 98 14.72 -9.44 9.99
N GLY A 99 14.13 -8.81 11.02
CA GLY A 99 14.86 -7.89 11.90
C GLY A 99 15.22 -6.57 11.22
N ILE A 100 14.59 -6.25 10.07
CA ILE A 100 14.88 -5.06 9.29
C ILE A 100 14.80 -3.78 10.14
N ASN A 101 13.80 -3.70 11.02
CA ASN A 101 13.65 -2.59 11.95
C ASN A 101 14.84 -2.50 12.92
N GLY A 102 15.34 -3.63 13.44
CA GLY A 102 16.53 -3.67 14.29
C GLY A 102 17.79 -3.21 13.56
N VAL A 103 17.97 -3.62 12.30
CA VAL A 103 19.08 -3.16 11.46
C VAL A 103 19.00 -1.66 11.22
N ILE A 104 17.82 -1.11 10.94
CA ILE A 104 17.63 0.33 10.70
C ILE A 104 17.90 1.14 11.98
N PHE A 105 17.38 0.72 13.14
CA PHE A 105 17.57 1.44 14.40
C PHE A 105 19.00 1.33 14.95
N HIS A 106 19.68 0.22 14.72
CA HIS A 106 21.04 -0.03 15.22
C HIS A 106 22.10 0.04 14.13
N ALA A 107 21.78 0.58 12.95
CA ALA A 107 22.71 0.67 11.81
C ALA A 107 24.03 1.32 12.22
N SER A 108 23.97 2.45 12.93
CA SER A 108 25.16 3.17 13.40
C SER A 108 26.04 2.35 14.35
N ALA A 109 25.42 1.56 15.25
CA ALA A 109 26.14 0.67 16.15
C ALA A 109 26.81 -0.48 15.38
N ILE A 110 26.11 -1.09 14.43
CA ILE A 110 26.63 -2.17 13.58
C ILE A 110 27.84 -1.67 12.76
N PHE A 111 27.74 -0.50 12.13
CA PHE A 111 28.84 0.08 11.36
C PHE A 111 30.04 0.49 12.23
N ARG A 112 29.80 0.88 13.49
CA ARG A 112 30.86 1.16 14.45
C ARG A 112 31.56 -0.12 14.90
N ASP A 113 30.80 -1.16 15.22
CA ASP A 113 31.33 -2.45 15.67
C ASP A 113 32.07 -3.18 14.52
N ALA A 114 31.70 -2.92 13.27
CA ALA A 114 32.43 -3.36 12.08
C ALA A 114 33.76 -2.62 11.85
N GLY A 115 34.17 -1.72 12.75
CA GLY A 115 35.45 -1.00 12.68
C GLY A 115 35.42 0.29 11.86
N SER A 116 34.23 0.78 11.46
CA SER A 116 34.13 2.06 10.77
C SER A 116 33.94 3.21 11.75
N SER A 117 34.65 4.32 11.53
CA SER A 117 34.50 5.57 12.30
C SER A 117 33.40 6.47 11.73
N ILE A 118 32.37 5.88 11.12
CA ILE A 118 31.30 6.62 10.43
C ILE A 118 30.30 7.18 11.46
N ASP A 119 29.99 8.47 11.31
CA ASP A 119 28.98 9.15 12.14
C ASP A 119 27.58 8.54 11.96
N ALA A 120 26.76 8.60 13.01
CA ALA A 120 25.42 8.00 13.01
C ALA A 120 24.53 8.56 11.90
N ASN A 121 24.69 9.84 11.54
CA ASN A 121 23.92 10.45 10.45
C ASN A 121 24.30 9.86 9.09
N THR A 122 25.60 9.67 8.84
CA THR A 122 26.10 9.09 7.58
C THR A 122 25.68 7.63 7.45
N ALA A 123 25.74 6.85 8.53
CA ALA A 123 25.24 5.47 8.56
C ALA A 123 23.75 5.39 8.19
N ALA A 124 22.91 6.26 8.78
CA ALA A 124 21.48 6.31 8.48
C ALA A 124 21.20 6.68 7.01
N ILE A 125 21.94 7.64 6.45
CA ILE A 125 21.83 8.02 5.04
C ILE A 125 22.17 6.84 4.12
N ILE A 126 23.27 6.13 4.39
CA ILE A 126 23.70 4.97 3.59
C ILE A 126 22.65 3.87 3.63
N THR A 127 22.16 3.50 4.83
CA THR A 127 21.09 2.50 4.98
C THR A 127 19.82 2.91 4.25
N GLY A 128 19.45 4.20 4.30
CA GLY A 128 18.32 4.75 3.56
C GLY A 128 18.47 4.58 2.05
N ILE A 129 19.64 4.90 1.49
CA ILE A 129 19.93 4.73 0.06
C ILE A 129 19.80 3.25 -0.36
N PHE A 130 20.39 2.32 0.41
CA PHE A 130 20.27 0.89 0.11
C PHE A 130 18.82 0.40 0.18
N SER A 131 18.03 0.89 1.13
CA SER A 131 16.60 0.56 1.22
C SER A 131 15.86 1.04 -0.03
N VAL A 132 16.12 2.27 -0.50
CA VAL A 132 15.47 2.81 -1.70
C VAL A 132 15.85 2.00 -2.94
N ILE A 133 17.13 1.67 -3.12
CA ILE A 133 17.60 0.86 -4.24
C ILE A 133 16.95 -0.54 -4.20
N GLY A 134 16.92 -1.16 -3.01
CA GLY A 134 16.28 -2.46 -2.82
C GLY A 134 14.80 -2.43 -3.16
N THR A 135 14.08 -1.39 -2.74
CA THR A 135 12.67 -1.20 -3.09
C THR A 135 12.48 -1.04 -4.60
N VAL A 136 13.28 -0.19 -5.26
CA VAL A 136 13.17 0.01 -6.72
C VAL A 136 13.39 -1.29 -7.49
N ILE A 137 14.43 -2.05 -7.14
CA ILE A 137 14.71 -3.35 -7.76
C ILE A 137 13.57 -4.33 -7.48
N SER A 138 13.09 -4.40 -6.24
CA SER A 138 11.98 -5.27 -5.87
C SER A 138 10.71 -4.94 -6.67
N THR A 139 10.36 -3.66 -6.83
CA THR A 139 9.18 -3.25 -7.60
C THR A 139 9.32 -3.66 -9.07
N GLN A 140 10.49 -3.46 -9.67
CA GLN A 140 10.74 -3.87 -11.07
C GLN A 140 10.69 -5.39 -11.27
N ILE A 141 11.08 -6.17 -10.26
CA ILE A 141 11.02 -7.64 -10.32
C ILE A 141 9.60 -8.16 -10.09
N ILE A 142 8.81 -7.53 -9.20
CA ILE A 142 7.43 -7.96 -8.91
C ILE A 142 6.53 -7.86 -10.15
N ASP A 143 6.72 -6.81 -10.95
CA ASP A 143 5.94 -6.57 -12.16
C ASP A 143 6.36 -7.44 -13.35
N ARG A 144 7.45 -8.23 -13.24
CA ARG A 144 8.00 -9.08 -14.29
C ARG A 144 7.76 -10.56 -14.03
#